data_AF-A0A9E3JP76-F1
#
_entry.id   AF-A0A9E3JP76-F1
#
_cell.length_a   1.000
_cell.length_b   1.000
_cell.length_c   1.000
_cell.angle_alpha   90.00
_cell.angle_beta   90.00
_cell.angle_gamma   90.00
#
_symmetry.space_group_name_H-M   'P 1'
#
loop_
_entity.id
_entity.type
_entity.pdbx_description
1 polymer ?
#
loop_
_entity_poly.entity_id
_entity_poly.type
_entity_poly.pdbx_seq_one_letter_code
_entity_poly.pdbx_strand_id
1 'polypeptide(L)'
;MSANPALRRARLAFGLSVLVAAVAACGRDAAPPTAGTTTAPDAGAPCPSTDFAAFFAAFAEDPALQQAFTAPTVETAFTGANGQAEPARTLSRDQLRFPLMPDAAARQRDGLRQRAADVRGDQVTVVLEPAAGGAQTTYTFRRDAACWTLAKIAGRAFAGEAPTANAPDPAALMREVMRSRYGDRYDAARDCWATTVDVAGAATAYCLRPMWPKVVQTAGGRQLLFLAAGVQDFDSTPRLYTYAATDPGVVGFFVVALGADGRGTLRAGTNIETLGTNGDCACATARLMRLGRDLYGWALVDGTIRDGVTASRHLVFAPVGDRVVQVASVPDVEADAQDVRHDIDVDTADPNAANYPLVVIARSGGRETGRRAIAFDPVAGRYPIVAGQ
;
A
#
# COMPACT_ATOMS: atom_id res chain seq x y z
N MET A 1 -42.66 -26.41 -52.23
CA MET A 1 -43.79 -25.60 -52.72
C MET A 1 -43.47 -24.13 -52.43
N SER A 2 -43.45 -23.32 -53.49
CA SER A 2 -43.48 -21.85 -53.62
C SER A 2 -42.65 -20.97 -52.65
N ALA A 3 -41.54 -20.35 -53.08
CA ALA A 3 -41.40 -19.15 -53.94
C ALA A 3 -41.86 -17.84 -53.24
N ASN A 4 -40.94 -16.99 -52.74
CA ASN A 4 -40.35 -15.76 -53.35
C ASN A 4 -41.34 -14.55 -53.35
N PRO A 5 -40.93 -13.25 -53.42
CA PRO A 5 -39.60 -12.70 -53.73
C PRO A 5 -39.17 -11.37 -53.02
N ALA A 6 -37.95 -10.98 -53.41
CA ALA A 6 -37.19 -9.75 -53.20
C ALA A 6 -37.85 -8.41 -53.58
N LEU A 7 -37.28 -7.32 -53.04
CA LEU A 7 -37.14 -5.98 -53.64
C LEU A 7 -35.93 -5.29 -52.95
N ARG A 8 -34.71 -5.32 -53.51
CA ARG A 8 -34.10 -4.29 -54.40
C ARG A 8 -34.42 -2.82 -54.02
N ARG A 9 -33.39 -2.04 -53.67
CA ARG A 9 -32.77 -1.01 -54.55
C ARG A 9 -31.64 -0.27 -53.83
N ALA A 10 -30.47 -0.28 -54.47
CA ALA A 10 -29.37 0.65 -54.28
C ALA A 10 -29.40 1.73 -55.38
N ARG A 11 -28.73 2.87 -55.11
CA ARG A 11 -28.31 4.02 -55.97
C ARG A 11 -28.85 5.35 -55.42
N LEU A 12 -28.17 6.50 -55.46
CA LEU A 12 -26.79 6.96 -55.62
C LEU A 12 -26.87 8.51 -55.51
N ALA A 13 -25.78 9.15 -55.07
CA ALA A 13 -25.31 10.49 -55.50
C ALA A 13 -25.84 11.80 -54.85
N PHE A 14 -24.89 12.77 -54.85
CA PHE A 14 -24.95 14.22 -54.62
C PHE A 14 -25.10 14.69 -53.15
N GLY A 15 -24.33 15.65 -52.64
CA GLY A 15 -23.38 16.56 -53.28
C GLY A 15 -22.59 17.39 -52.26
N LEU A 16 -21.57 18.03 -52.82
CA LEU A 16 -20.57 18.95 -52.27
C LEU A 16 -21.19 20.16 -51.54
N SER A 17 -20.64 20.60 -50.41
CA SER A 17 -20.74 22.00 -49.95
C SER A 17 -19.53 22.38 -49.10
N VAL A 18 -18.72 23.26 -49.68
CA VAL A 18 -17.61 24.01 -49.09
C VAL A 18 -18.20 25.29 -48.49
N LEU A 19 -17.79 25.67 -47.28
CA LEU A 19 -17.93 27.05 -46.80
C LEU A 19 -16.58 27.54 -46.30
N VAL A 20 -16.04 28.53 -47.02
CA VAL A 20 -14.90 29.36 -46.66
C VAL A 20 -15.47 30.65 -46.07
N ALA A 21 -14.95 31.08 -44.90
CA ALA A 21 -15.10 32.45 -44.43
C ALA A 21 -13.75 32.93 -43.89
N ALA A 22 -13.14 33.85 -44.61
CA ALA A 22 -12.00 34.65 -44.18
C ALA A 22 -12.51 36.04 -43.79
N VAL A 23 -12.05 36.58 -42.65
CA VAL A 23 -12.13 38.02 -42.37
C VAL A 23 -10.79 38.50 -41.79
N ALA A 24 -10.23 39.43 -42.57
CA ALA A 24 -9.18 40.42 -42.40
C ALA A 24 -8.50 40.68 -41.03
N ALA A 25 -7.19 40.90 -41.15
CA ALA A 25 -6.25 41.41 -40.16
C ALA A 25 -6.34 42.93 -39.94
N CYS A 26 -5.96 43.37 -38.74
CA CYS A 26 -5.32 44.67 -38.50
C CYS A 26 -4.17 44.44 -37.52
N GLY A 27 -2.94 44.67 -38.00
CA GLY A 27 -1.72 44.58 -37.20
C GLY A 27 -1.51 45.81 -36.31
N ARG A 28 -0.86 45.59 -35.17
CA ARG A 28 -0.08 46.59 -34.45
C ARG A 28 1.15 45.92 -33.86
N ASP A 29 2.32 46.45 -34.25
CA ASP A 29 3.61 46.16 -33.66
C ASP A 29 3.65 46.53 -32.18
N ALA A 30 4.16 45.61 -31.35
CA ALA A 30 4.85 45.92 -30.10
C ALA A 30 5.64 44.69 -29.63
N ALA A 31 6.96 44.81 -29.58
CA ALA A 31 7.84 43.98 -28.76
C ALA A 31 8.33 44.80 -27.56
N PRO A 32 8.87 44.18 -26.50
CA PRO A 32 8.32 43.12 -25.67
C PRO A 32 8.26 43.57 -24.18
N PRO A 33 7.78 42.73 -23.26
CA PRO A 33 8.61 42.50 -22.09
C PRO A 33 8.75 41.02 -21.73
N THR A 34 10.02 40.66 -21.53
CA THR A 34 10.55 39.81 -20.46
C THR A 34 9.79 38.54 -20.10
N ALA A 35 10.45 37.41 -20.37
CA ALA A 35 10.28 36.18 -19.63
C ALA A 35 10.11 36.50 -18.14
N GLY A 36 8.95 36.13 -17.60
CA GLY A 36 8.72 36.13 -16.16
C GLY A 36 9.74 35.19 -15.55
N THR A 37 10.77 35.76 -14.96
CA THR A 37 11.59 35.11 -13.96
C THR A 37 10.63 34.52 -12.94
N THR A 38 10.47 33.20 -12.93
CA THR A 38 9.89 32.48 -11.80
C THR A 38 10.85 32.71 -10.64
N THR A 39 10.63 33.83 -9.95
CA THR A 39 11.32 34.18 -8.73
C THR A 39 10.73 33.25 -7.67
N ALA A 40 11.59 32.44 -7.07
CA ALA A 40 11.26 31.66 -5.89
C ALA A 40 10.61 32.59 -4.85
N PRO A 41 9.47 32.23 -4.24
CA PRO A 41 8.90 33.03 -3.19
C PRO A 41 9.78 32.87 -1.95
N ASP A 42 10.41 33.95 -1.50
CA ASP A 42 10.89 34.02 -0.13
C ASP A 42 10.53 35.36 0.51
N ALA A 43 10.10 35.26 1.78
CA ALA A 43 9.77 36.29 2.76
C ALA A 43 8.65 37.32 2.44
N GLY A 44 7.49 37.14 3.10
CA GLY A 44 6.65 38.27 3.52
C GLY A 44 5.18 38.29 3.09
N ALA A 45 4.46 37.16 3.13
CA ALA A 45 2.99 37.24 3.06
C ALA A 45 2.47 38.09 4.24
N PRO A 46 1.60 39.09 4.02
CA PRO A 46 1.03 39.88 5.11
C PRO A 46 0.19 38.98 6.02
N CYS A 47 0.21 39.27 7.32
CA CYS A 47 -0.54 38.48 8.30
C CYS A 47 -2.04 38.44 7.95
N PRO A 48 -2.65 37.25 7.76
CA PRO A 48 -4.05 37.14 7.35
C PRO A 48 -5.01 37.73 8.38
N SER A 49 -4.67 37.58 9.67
CA SER A 49 -5.39 38.17 10.79
C SER A 49 -4.58 38.08 12.08
N THR A 50 -4.76 39.06 12.96
CA THR A 50 -4.29 39.02 14.35
C THR A 50 -5.28 38.29 15.27
N ASP A 51 -6.54 38.16 14.86
CA ASP A 51 -7.54 37.31 15.50
C ASP A 51 -7.30 35.84 15.11
N PHE A 52 -7.20 34.97 16.13
CA PHE A 52 -6.84 33.57 15.89
C PHE A 52 -7.90 32.81 15.09
N ALA A 53 -9.19 33.05 15.34
CA ALA A 53 -10.26 32.30 14.68
C ALA A 53 -10.29 32.63 13.18
N ALA A 54 -10.19 33.92 12.82
CA ALA A 54 -10.08 34.37 11.44
C ALA A 54 -8.78 33.89 10.77
N PHE A 55 -7.65 33.96 11.49
CA PHE A 55 -6.37 33.43 10.99
C PHE A 55 -6.47 31.94 10.70
N PHE A 56 -6.97 31.16 11.65
CA PHE A 56 -7.05 29.71 11.55
C PHE A 56 -7.99 29.28 10.42
N ALA A 57 -9.13 29.95 10.26
CA ALA A 57 -10.05 29.68 9.16
C ALA A 57 -9.39 29.90 7.79
N ALA A 58 -8.55 30.92 7.63
CA ALA A 58 -7.80 31.12 6.39
C ALA A 58 -6.65 30.11 6.24
N PHE A 59 -5.89 29.88 7.31
CA PHE A 59 -4.77 28.94 7.34
C PHE A 59 -5.20 27.51 6.98
N ALA A 60 -6.32 27.04 7.51
CA ALA A 60 -6.78 25.67 7.31
C ALA A 60 -7.22 25.38 5.86
N GLU A 61 -7.58 26.41 5.09
CA GLU A 61 -8.14 26.26 3.74
C GLU A 61 -7.12 26.56 2.62
N ASP A 62 -5.99 27.22 2.91
CA ASP A 62 -5.00 27.62 1.90
C ASP A 62 -3.60 27.04 2.18
N PRO A 63 -3.13 26.07 1.37
CA PRO A 63 -1.79 25.50 1.50
C PRO A 63 -0.64 26.51 1.44
N ALA A 64 -0.78 27.60 0.67
CA ALA A 64 0.25 28.64 0.58
C ALA A 64 0.33 29.45 1.88
N LEU A 65 -0.81 29.73 2.53
CA LEU A 65 -0.84 30.32 3.87
C LEU A 65 -0.29 29.35 4.91
N GLN A 66 -0.57 28.05 4.79
CA GLN A 66 0.04 27.06 5.67
C GLN A 66 1.56 27.11 5.58
N GLN A 67 2.11 27.18 4.37
CA GLN A 67 3.55 27.29 4.16
C GLN A 67 4.13 28.60 4.71
N ALA A 68 3.51 29.73 4.43
CA ALA A 68 4.00 31.04 4.86
C ALA A 68 3.97 31.21 6.39
N PHE A 69 2.91 30.71 7.05
CA PHE A 69 2.66 30.89 8.49
C PHE A 69 2.92 29.64 9.32
N THR A 70 3.78 28.73 8.85
CA THR A 70 4.37 27.69 9.69
C THR A 70 5.68 28.21 10.28
N ALA A 71 6.04 27.92 11.53
CA ALA A 71 7.31 28.39 12.10
C ALA A 71 8.53 27.87 11.29
N PRO A 72 9.70 28.53 11.32
CA PRO A 72 10.91 28.04 10.64
C PRO A 72 11.30 26.62 11.07
N THR A 73 11.00 26.28 12.32
CA THR A 73 11.12 24.94 12.87
C THR A 73 9.83 24.54 13.57
N VAL A 74 9.40 23.30 13.38
CA VAL A 74 8.18 22.74 13.95
C VAL A 74 8.53 21.52 14.79
N GLU A 75 8.03 21.46 16.01
CA GLU A 75 8.09 20.24 16.82
C GLU A 75 7.05 19.23 16.33
N THR A 76 7.47 17.99 16.08
CA THR A 76 6.60 16.88 15.72
C THR A 76 6.67 15.77 16.76
N ALA A 77 5.53 15.24 17.17
CA ALA A 77 5.46 14.12 18.11
C ALA A 77 4.30 13.18 17.73
N PHE A 78 4.63 12.06 17.08
CA PHE A 78 3.62 11.16 16.52
C PHE A 78 3.43 9.90 17.34
N THR A 79 2.25 9.30 17.24
CA THR A 79 2.00 7.94 17.70
C THR A 79 2.24 6.99 16.54
N GLY A 80 3.18 6.06 16.69
CA GLY A 80 3.47 5.03 15.70
C GLY A 80 2.29 4.09 15.48
N ALA A 81 2.33 3.32 14.39
CA ALA A 81 1.26 2.39 14.00
C ALA A 81 0.96 1.29 15.05
N ASN A 82 1.86 1.08 16.01
CA ASN A 82 1.72 0.16 17.15
C ASN A 82 1.12 0.82 18.41
N GLY A 83 0.71 2.09 18.34
CA GLY A 83 0.18 2.84 19.49
C GLY A 83 1.26 3.40 20.42
N GLN A 84 2.55 3.21 20.12
CA GLN A 84 3.66 3.73 20.92
C GLN A 84 4.02 5.15 20.49
N ALA A 85 4.27 6.03 21.46
CA ALA A 85 4.74 7.39 21.18
C ALA A 85 6.15 7.36 20.57
N GLU A 86 6.31 8.00 19.40
CA GLU A 86 7.62 8.27 18.82
C GLU A 86 8.32 9.40 19.59
N PRO A 87 9.66 9.42 19.62
CA PRO A 87 10.39 10.54 20.18
C PRO A 87 10.05 11.81 19.42
N ALA A 88 9.87 12.92 20.15
CA ALA A 88 9.63 14.22 19.53
C ALA A 88 10.84 14.61 18.66
N ARG A 89 10.56 15.11 17.46
CA ARG A 89 11.54 15.58 16.48
C ARG A 89 11.32 17.06 16.22
N THR A 90 12.35 17.77 15.80
CA THR A 90 12.25 19.15 15.31
C THR A 90 12.57 19.14 13.84
N LEU A 91 11.59 19.52 13.01
CA LEU A 91 11.73 19.59 11.56
C LEU A 91 11.82 21.05 11.13
N SER A 92 12.65 21.35 10.14
CA SER A 92 12.64 22.67 9.50
C SER A 92 11.47 22.78 8.53
N ARG A 93 11.00 24.00 8.25
CA ARG A 93 9.81 24.25 7.41
C ARG A 93 9.92 23.63 6.02
N ASP A 94 11.11 23.60 5.44
CA ASP A 94 11.44 22.99 4.14
C ASP A 94 11.36 21.45 4.15
N GLN A 95 11.41 20.83 5.33
CA GLN A 95 11.22 19.39 5.52
C GLN A 95 9.74 19.00 5.69
N LEU A 96 8.82 19.97 5.60
CA LEU A 96 7.38 19.73 5.74
C LEU A 96 6.70 19.75 4.37
N ARG A 97 5.66 18.93 4.19
CA ARG A 97 4.81 18.95 2.98
C ARG A 97 3.47 19.59 3.28
N PHE A 98 3.18 20.65 2.53
CA PHE A 98 1.91 21.35 2.60
C PHE A 98 0.89 20.68 1.67
N PRO A 99 -0.39 20.57 2.07
CA PRO A 99 -0.97 21.08 3.30
C PRO A 99 -0.66 20.21 4.54
N LEU A 100 -0.29 20.84 5.65
CA LEU A 100 -0.11 20.19 6.95
C LEU A 100 -1.45 19.88 7.61
N MET A 101 -2.47 20.69 7.32
CA MET A 101 -3.82 20.54 7.85
C MET A 101 -4.81 20.31 6.70
N PRO A 102 -5.68 19.29 6.78
CA PRO A 102 -6.75 19.10 5.79
C PRO A 102 -7.74 20.26 5.81
N ASP A 103 -8.20 20.69 4.64
CA ASP A 103 -9.26 21.69 4.45
C ASP A 103 -10.64 21.21 4.95
N ALA A 104 -11.66 22.07 4.96
CA ALA A 104 -13.00 21.72 5.45
C ALA A 104 -13.63 20.53 4.71
N ALA A 105 -13.44 20.47 3.39
CA ALA A 105 -14.01 19.40 2.57
C ALA A 105 -13.33 18.05 2.88
N ALA A 106 -12.01 18.04 3.03
CA ALA A 106 -11.22 16.88 3.43
C ALA A 106 -11.57 16.43 4.85
N ARG A 107 -11.67 17.36 5.81
CA ARG A 107 -12.11 17.04 7.18
C ARG A 107 -13.48 16.36 7.20
N GLN A 108 -14.43 16.85 6.40
CA GLN A 108 -15.76 16.27 6.30
C GLN A 108 -15.72 14.86 5.67
N ARG A 109 -14.98 14.68 4.57
CA ARG A 109 -14.81 13.36 3.92
C ARG A 109 -14.17 12.33 4.86
N ASP A 110 -13.21 12.77 5.66
CA ASP A 110 -12.43 11.91 6.55
C ASP A 110 -13.08 11.75 7.94
N GLY A 111 -14.27 12.31 8.15
CA GLY A 111 -15.00 12.22 9.42
C GLY A 111 -14.26 12.89 10.59
N LEU A 112 -13.48 13.93 10.32
CA LEU A 112 -12.70 14.66 11.32
C LEU A 112 -13.52 15.82 11.90
N ARG A 113 -13.62 15.86 13.21
CA ARG A 113 -14.23 16.95 13.96
C ARG A 113 -13.15 17.83 14.54
N GLN A 114 -13.31 19.14 14.38
CA GLN A 114 -12.48 20.11 15.07
C GLN A 114 -13.11 20.41 16.44
N ARG A 115 -12.33 20.29 17.53
CA ARG A 115 -12.74 20.81 18.84
C ARG A 115 -12.33 22.26 19.02
N ALA A 116 -13.00 22.92 19.96
CA ALA A 116 -12.66 24.27 20.41
C ALA A 116 -11.18 24.36 20.76
N ALA A 117 -10.55 25.49 20.40
CA ALA A 117 -9.14 25.71 20.63
C ALA A 117 -8.88 25.98 22.13
N ASP A 118 -7.83 25.38 22.68
CA ASP A 118 -7.33 25.73 24.03
C ASP A 118 -6.37 26.91 23.89
N VAL A 119 -6.64 28.00 24.62
CA VAL A 119 -5.87 29.25 24.54
C VAL A 119 -5.07 29.42 25.82
N ARG A 120 -3.74 29.52 25.70
CA ARG A 120 -2.81 29.71 26.82
C ARG A 120 -1.82 30.81 26.48
N GLY A 121 -2.14 32.04 26.90
CA GLY A 121 -1.34 33.22 26.59
C GLY A 121 -1.18 33.39 25.07
N ASP A 122 0.06 33.42 24.60
CA ASP A 122 0.40 33.55 23.18
C ASP A 122 0.41 32.22 22.41
N GLN A 123 -0.20 31.17 22.97
CA GLN A 123 -0.30 29.86 22.35
C GLN A 123 -1.76 29.43 22.21
N VAL A 124 -2.11 28.86 21.06
CA VAL A 124 -3.42 28.27 20.81
C VAL A 124 -3.27 26.87 20.26
N THR A 125 -3.95 25.90 20.87
CA THR A 125 -3.93 24.50 20.43
C THR A 125 -5.29 24.11 19.86
N VAL A 126 -5.29 23.67 18.59
CA VAL A 126 -6.46 23.15 17.89
C VAL A 126 -6.37 21.63 17.82
N VAL A 127 -7.47 20.94 18.08
CA VAL A 127 -7.55 19.48 18.07
C VAL A 127 -8.46 19.00 16.96
N LEU A 128 -7.96 18.10 16.12
CA LEU A 128 -8.74 17.35 15.15
C LEU A 128 -8.91 15.91 15.62
N GLU A 129 -10.16 15.49 15.82
CA GLU A 129 -10.50 14.15 16.32
C GLU A 129 -11.30 13.34 15.30
N PRO A 130 -11.03 12.02 15.15
CA PRO A 130 -11.89 11.14 14.35
C PRO A 130 -13.27 10.96 15.01
N ALA A 131 -14.34 11.03 14.21
CA ALA A 131 -15.71 10.80 14.70
C ALA A 131 -15.95 9.36 15.19
N ALA A 132 -15.19 8.39 14.67
CA ALA A 132 -15.31 6.97 15.02
C ALA A 132 -14.56 6.58 16.32
N GLY A 133 -13.93 7.54 17.01
CA GLY A 133 -13.02 7.27 18.13
C GLY A 133 -11.64 6.82 17.62
N GLY A 134 -10.59 7.43 18.12
CA GLY A 134 -9.22 7.16 17.66
C GLY A 134 -8.24 8.25 18.05
N ALA A 135 -6.98 8.11 17.61
CA ALA A 135 -5.94 9.08 17.90
C ALA A 135 -6.25 10.46 17.32
N GLN A 136 -6.19 11.47 18.18
CA GLN A 136 -6.38 12.88 17.82
C GLN A 136 -5.10 13.44 17.19
N THR A 137 -5.21 14.52 16.42
CA THR A 137 -4.08 15.34 15.99
C THR A 137 -4.22 16.73 16.60
N THR A 138 -3.16 17.22 17.23
CA THR A 138 -3.11 18.56 17.84
C THR A 138 -2.17 19.47 17.06
N TYR A 139 -2.65 20.65 16.71
CA TYR A 139 -1.87 21.71 16.05
C TYR A 139 -1.73 22.86 17.04
N THR A 140 -0.49 23.22 17.35
CA THR A 140 -0.19 24.27 18.31
C THR A 140 0.42 25.45 17.58
N PHE A 141 -0.29 26.57 17.66
CA PHE A 141 0.10 27.84 17.11
C PHE A 141 0.69 28.72 18.21
N ARG A 142 1.71 29.48 17.86
CA ARG A 142 2.30 30.51 18.73
C ARG A 142 2.23 31.85 18.03
N ARG A 143 1.94 32.90 18.78
CA ARG A 143 2.06 34.27 18.31
C ARG A 143 3.56 34.62 18.23
N ASP A 144 4.04 34.86 17.02
CA ASP A 144 5.38 35.39 16.76
C ASP A 144 5.23 36.81 16.23
N ALA A 145 5.74 37.77 16.99
CA ALA A 145 5.44 39.20 16.83
C ALA A 145 3.92 39.47 16.69
N ALA A 146 3.50 40.06 15.56
CA ALA A 146 2.10 40.43 15.31
C ALA A 146 1.27 39.33 14.64
N CYS A 147 1.80 38.12 14.40
CA CYS A 147 1.08 37.08 13.64
C CYS A 147 1.14 35.70 14.29
N TRP A 148 0.18 34.85 13.94
CA TRP A 148 0.15 33.46 14.39
C TRP A 148 1.00 32.58 13.47
N THR A 149 1.73 31.63 14.07
CA THR A 149 2.51 30.64 13.32
C THR A 149 2.33 29.24 13.89
N LEU A 150 2.27 28.22 13.03
CA LEU A 150 2.21 26.83 13.47
C LEU A 150 3.58 26.39 14.00
N ALA A 151 3.66 26.08 15.29
CA ALA A 151 4.92 25.76 15.97
C ALA A 151 5.07 24.27 16.32
N LYS A 152 3.95 23.53 16.45
CA LYS A 152 4.00 22.12 16.85
C LYS A 152 2.82 21.32 16.31
N ILE A 153 3.08 20.06 15.97
CA ILE A 153 2.07 19.10 15.55
C ILE A 153 2.30 17.79 16.31
N ALA A 154 1.25 17.23 16.90
CA ALA A 154 1.36 15.98 17.65
C ALA A 154 0.12 15.09 17.47
N GLY A 155 0.27 13.79 17.76
CA GLY A 155 -0.83 12.82 17.70
C GLY A 155 -0.69 11.82 16.57
N ARG A 156 -1.76 11.53 15.81
CA ARG A 156 -1.63 10.65 14.64
C ARG A 156 -0.77 11.31 13.55
N ALA A 157 0.03 10.50 12.85
CA ALA A 157 0.72 10.94 11.65
C ALA A 157 -0.29 11.56 10.67
N PHE A 158 0.05 12.73 10.13
CA PHE A 158 -0.75 13.44 9.13
C PHE A 158 0.01 13.44 7.80
N ALA A 159 -0.70 13.61 6.69
CA ALA A 159 -0.15 13.51 5.33
C ALA A 159 0.90 14.58 4.96
N GLY A 160 1.26 15.48 5.89
CA GLY A 160 2.18 16.59 5.67
C GLY A 160 3.55 16.46 6.32
N GLU A 161 3.90 15.33 6.95
CA GLU A 161 5.32 14.98 7.09
C GLU A 161 5.83 14.74 5.67
N ALA A 162 6.79 15.54 5.20
CA ALA A 162 7.39 15.23 3.92
C ALA A 162 8.00 13.84 4.03
N PRO A 163 7.63 12.88 3.15
CA PRO A 163 8.58 11.84 2.84
C PRO A 163 9.88 12.57 2.54
N THR A 164 10.97 12.21 3.26
CA THR A 164 12.33 12.57 2.87
C THR A 164 12.40 12.57 1.35
N ALA A 165 13.12 13.47 0.70
CA ALA A 165 13.25 13.46 -0.78
C ALA A 165 13.64 12.07 -1.37
N ASN A 166 14.05 11.16 -0.48
CA ASN A 166 14.42 9.77 -0.64
C ASN A 166 13.51 8.77 0.11
N ALA A 167 12.25 9.09 0.38
CA ALA A 167 11.33 8.06 0.87
C ALA A 167 11.05 7.11 -0.30
N PRO A 168 11.26 5.81 -0.12
CA PRO A 168 11.07 4.85 -1.18
C PRO A 168 9.62 4.93 -1.68
N ASP A 169 9.41 5.24 -2.97
CA ASP A 169 8.13 5.03 -3.63
C ASP A 169 7.95 3.51 -3.76
N PRO A 170 7.12 2.86 -2.93
CA PRO A 170 7.01 1.41 -2.94
C PRO A 170 6.52 0.91 -4.30
N ALA A 171 5.69 1.69 -5.01
CA ALA A 171 5.19 1.31 -6.32
C ALA A 171 6.30 1.35 -7.38
N ALA A 172 7.15 2.38 -7.38
CA ALA A 172 8.31 2.43 -8.27
C ALA A 172 9.28 1.27 -7.99
N LEU A 173 9.59 1.00 -6.73
CA LEU A 173 10.48 -0.11 -6.35
C LEU A 173 9.90 -1.47 -6.72
N MET A 174 8.60 -1.69 -6.48
CA MET A 174 7.95 -2.92 -6.95
C MET A 174 8.08 -3.07 -8.46
N ARG A 175 7.80 -2.02 -9.25
CA ARG A 175 7.95 -2.07 -10.71
C ARG A 175 9.40 -2.37 -11.14
N GLU A 176 10.38 -1.80 -10.46
CA GLU A 176 11.80 -2.06 -10.71
C GLU A 176 12.15 -3.52 -10.44
N VAL A 177 11.72 -4.06 -9.30
CA VAL A 177 11.90 -5.48 -8.97
C VAL A 177 11.16 -6.37 -9.97
N MET A 178 9.90 -6.06 -10.30
CA MET A 178 9.13 -6.82 -11.29
C MET A 178 9.86 -6.85 -12.65
N ARG A 179 10.36 -5.70 -13.12
CA ARG A 179 11.16 -5.62 -14.36
C ARG A 179 12.45 -6.43 -14.25
N SER A 180 13.18 -6.33 -13.14
CA SER A 180 14.42 -7.08 -12.92
C SER A 180 14.19 -8.60 -12.91
N ARG A 181 13.06 -9.07 -12.37
CA ARG A 181 12.79 -10.49 -12.14
C ARG A 181 12.00 -11.17 -13.26
N TYR A 182 11.15 -10.44 -13.96
CA TYR A 182 10.29 -10.96 -15.03
C TYR A 182 10.60 -10.33 -16.41
N GLY A 183 11.57 -9.43 -16.49
CA GLY A 183 11.97 -8.73 -17.71
C GLY A 183 11.02 -7.60 -18.11
N ASP A 184 11.25 -7.06 -19.31
CA ASP A 184 10.47 -5.94 -19.88
C ASP A 184 9.13 -6.38 -20.49
N ARG A 185 8.49 -7.41 -19.93
CA ARG A 185 7.22 -7.99 -20.42
C ARG A 185 5.99 -7.41 -19.74
N TYR A 186 6.06 -6.13 -19.37
CA TYR A 186 4.92 -5.44 -18.78
C TYR A 186 3.84 -5.21 -19.84
N ASP A 187 2.64 -5.71 -19.56
CA ASP A 187 1.45 -5.49 -20.36
C ASP A 187 0.62 -4.38 -19.73
N ALA A 188 0.65 -3.19 -20.34
CA ALA A 188 -0.08 -2.03 -19.86
C ALA A 188 -1.61 -2.18 -19.97
N ALA A 189 -2.11 -3.01 -20.90
CA ALA A 189 -3.55 -3.22 -21.05
C ALA A 189 -4.10 -4.12 -19.93
N ARG A 190 -3.27 -5.03 -19.41
CA ARG A 190 -3.63 -5.99 -18.36
C ARG A 190 -3.10 -5.64 -16.96
N ASP A 191 -2.25 -4.61 -16.88
CA ASP A 191 -1.57 -4.17 -15.66
C ASP A 191 -0.84 -5.34 -14.96
N CYS A 192 0.03 -6.03 -15.69
CA CYS A 192 0.80 -7.17 -15.18
C CYS A 192 2.06 -7.50 -16.01
N TRP A 193 2.87 -8.44 -15.51
CA TRP A 193 4.02 -9.01 -16.21
C TRP A 193 3.69 -10.39 -16.75
N ALA A 194 3.77 -10.56 -18.07
CA ALA A 194 3.59 -11.85 -18.70
C ALA A 194 4.79 -12.77 -18.42
N THR A 195 4.53 -13.99 -17.97
CA THR A 195 5.53 -15.03 -17.74
C THR A 195 5.03 -16.39 -18.23
N THR A 196 5.94 -17.36 -18.31
CA THR A 196 5.62 -18.74 -18.67
C THR A 196 6.22 -19.65 -17.62
N VAL A 197 5.43 -20.60 -17.14
CA VAL A 197 5.82 -21.57 -16.11
C VAL A 197 5.63 -22.96 -16.67
N ASP A 198 6.62 -23.82 -16.47
CA ASP A 198 6.47 -25.25 -16.75
C ASP A 198 5.62 -25.87 -15.62
N VAL A 199 4.42 -26.30 -15.98
CA VAL A 199 3.51 -27.04 -15.10
C VAL A 199 3.38 -28.43 -15.69
N ALA A 200 3.94 -29.43 -14.99
CA ALA A 200 3.89 -30.83 -15.39
C ALA A 200 4.39 -31.11 -16.82
N GLY A 201 5.44 -30.41 -17.27
CA GLY A 201 6.04 -30.56 -18.59
C GLY A 201 5.36 -29.74 -19.70
N ALA A 202 4.38 -28.91 -19.35
CA ALA A 202 3.69 -28.01 -20.28
C ALA A 202 3.97 -26.55 -19.92
N ALA A 203 4.27 -25.75 -20.94
CA ALA A 203 4.48 -24.32 -20.79
C ALA A 203 3.13 -23.57 -20.66
N THR A 204 2.80 -23.14 -19.44
CA THR A 204 1.56 -22.40 -19.15
C THR A 204 1.86 -20.91 -19.00
N ALA A 205 1.08 -20.08 -19.69
CA ALA A 205 1.21 -18.62 -19.64
C ALA A 205 0.50 -18.05 -18.41
N TYR A 206 1.18 -17.15 -17.71
CA TYR A 206 0.67 -16.45 -16.53
C TYR A 206 0.93 -14.95 -16.64
N CYS A 207 0.17 -14.18 -15.86
CA CYS A 207 0.28 -12.72 -15.77
C CYS A 207 0.36 -12.34 -14.31
N LEU A 208 1.52 -11.82 -13.91
CA LEU A 208 1.84 -11.53 -12.52
C LEU A 208 1.65 -10.06 -12.21
N ARG A 209 0.85 -9.75 -11.18
CA ARG A 209 0.65 -8.39 -10.68
C ARG A 209 1.31 -8.24 -9.31
N PRO A 210 2.14 -7.19 -9.09
CA PRO A 210 2.65 -6.90 -7.75
C PRO A 210 1.48 -6.45 -6.85
N MET A 211 1.42 -6.98 -5.64
CA MET A 211 0.33 -6.72 -4.71
C MET A 211 0.78 -6.78 -3.25
N TRP A 212 -0.05 -6.17 -2.40
CA TRP A 212 0.14 -6.04 -0.95
C TRP A 212 1.53 -5.52 -0.55
N PRO A 213 1.99 -4.36 -1.06
CA PRO A 213 3.21 -3.75 -0.53
C PRO A 213 3.05 -3.48 0.97
N LYS A 214 4.03 -3.94 1.75
CA LYS A 214 4.15 -3.67 3.18
C LYS A 214 5.55 -3.18 3.50
N VAL A 215 5.64 -1.95 4.01
CA VAL A 215 6.88 -1.42 4.56
C VAL A 215 6.92 -1.74 6.04
N VAL A 216 8.01 -2.35 6.49
CA VAL A 216 8.27 -2.69 7.89
C VAL A 216 9.57 -2.05 8.36
N GLN A 217 9.63 -1.73 9.66
CA GLN A 217 10.84 -1.27 10.32
C GLN A 217 11.49 -2.46 11.04
N THR A 218 12.77 -2.69 10.77
CA THR A 218 13.61 -3.66 11.49
C THR A 218 14.79 -2.94 12.13
N ALA A 219 15.52 -3.62 13.02
CA ALA A 219 16.80 -3.12 13.52
C ALA A 219 17.83 -2.94 12.38
N GLY A 220 17.71 -3.75 11.31
CA GLY A 220 18.52 -3.66 10.09
C GLY A 220 18.06 -2.57 9.10
N GLY A 221 17.09 -1.73 9.48
CA GLY A 221 16.53 -0.69 8.63
C GLY A 221 15.14 -1.02 8.07
N ARG A 222 14.64 -0.17 7.18
CA ARG A 222 13.33 -0.35 6.55
C ARG A 222 13.40 -1.45 5.48
N GLN A 223 12.35 -2.24 5.38
CA GLN A 223 12.18 -3.26 4.35
C GLN A 223 10.81 -3.12 3.68
N LEU A 224 10.73 -3.38 2.38
CA LEU A 224 9.50 -3.52 1.62
C LEU A 224 9.31 -5.00 1.30
N LEU A 225 8.16 -5.56 1.70
CA LEU A 225 7.73 -6.90 1.35
C LEU A 225 6.52 -6.81 0.43
N PHE A 226 6.48 -7.61 -0.62
CA PHE A 226 5.32 -7.69 -1.51
C PHE A 226 5.26 -9.05 -2.21
N LEU A 227 4.09 -9.36 -2.76
CA LEU A 227 3.84 -10.56 -3.56
C LEU A 227 3.66 -10.19 -5.02
N ALA A 228 4.01 -11.08 -5.94
CA ALA A 228 3.62 -11.00 -7.34
C ALA A 228 2.68 -12.16 -7.66
N ALA A 229 1.38 -11.93 -7.73
CA ALA A 229 0.41 -13.01 -7.90
C ALA A 229 -0.08 -13.14 -9.34
N GLY A 230 -0.32 -14.39 -9.74
CA GLY A 230 -1.03 -14.71 -10.99
C GLY A 230 -2.44 -14.14 -10.98
N VAL A 231 -2.80 -13.42 -12.06
CA VAL A 231 -4.16 -12.97 -12.32
C VAL A 231 -4.89 -14.10 -13.05
N GLN A 232 -6.01 -14.57 -12.51
CA GLN A 232 -6.78 -15.70 -13.05
C GLN A 232 -7.45 -15.41 -14.41
N ASP A 233 -7.55 -14.13 -14.81
CA ASP A 233 -8.28 -13.68 -16.01
C ASP A 233 -7.33 -13.05 -17.06
N PHE A 234 -6.31 -13.82 -17.48
CA PHE A 234 -5.29 -13.33 -18.42
C PHE A 234 -5.77 -13.26 -19.89
N ASP A 235 -6.86 -13.95 -20.22
CA ASP A 235 -7.35 -14.10 -21.59
C ASP A 235 -8.71 -13.42 -21.77
N SER A 236 -8.72 -12.23 -22.39
CA SER A 236 -9.92 -11.49 -22.80
C SER A 236 -10.69 -12.16 -23.96
N THR A 237 -10.40 -13.43 -24.26
CA THR A 237 -11.08 -14.31 -25.20
C THR A 237 -11.51 -15.54 -24.39
N PRO A 238 -12.78 -15.94 -24.42
CA PRO A 238 -13.47 -16.44 -23.23
C PRO A 238 -12.79 -17.68 -22.64
N ARG A 239 -11.91 -17.47 -21.66
CA ARG A 239 -11.62 -18.49 -20.65
C ARG A 239 -12.74 -18.44 -19.64
N LEU A 240 -13.90 -18.91 -20.12
CA LEU A 240 -14.97 -19.45 -19.30
C LEU A 240 -14.34 -20.17 -18.12
N TYR A 241 -14.70 -19.75 -16.91
CA TYR A 241 -14.41 -20.42 -15.64
C TYR A 241 -14.55 -21.92 -15.85
N THR A 242 -13.44 -22.61 -16.14
CA THR A 242 -13.48 -24.02 -16.47
C THR A 242 -13.34 -24.69 -15.12
N TYR A 243 -14.44 -25.26 -14.62
CA TYR A 243 -14.54 -25.93 -13.31
C TYR A 243 -13.58 -27.13 -13.13
N ALA A 244 -12.62 -27.32 -14.04
CA ALA A 244 -11.68 -28.43 -14.11
C ALA A 244 -10.27 -27.98 -14.56
N ALA A 245 -9.93 -26.69 -14.54
CA ALA A 245 -8.56 -26.26 -14.84
C ALA A 245 -7.63 -26.63 -13.68
N THR A 246 -6.87 -27.72 -13.83
CA THR A 246 -5.94 -28.21 -12.79
C THR A 246 -4.67 -27.37 -12.67
N ASP A 247 -4.55 -26.28 -13.41
CA ASP A 247 -3.37 -25.41 -13.37
C ASP A 247 -3.26 -24.77 -11.97
N PRO A 248 -2.07 -24.80 -11.34
CA PRO A 248 -1.86 -24.12 -10.08
C PRO A 248 -1.88 -22.61 -10.31
N GLY A 249 -2.20 -21.85 -9.27
CA GLY A 249 -1.82 -20.44 -9.22
C GLY A 249 -0.31 -20.28 -9.08
N VAL A 250 0.17 -19.09 -9.44
CA VAL A 250 1.58 -18.73 -9.34
C VAL A 250 1.76 -17.51 -8.46
N VAL A 251 2.79 -17.52 -7.61
CA VAL A 251 3.13 -16.37 -6.77
C VAL A 251 4.65 -16.19 -6.69
N GLY A 252 5.09 -14.94 -6.76
CA GLY A 252 6.44 -14.52 -6.40
C GLY A 252 6.45 -13.83 -5.05
N PHE A 253 7.55 -13.97 -4.32
CA PHE A 253 7.76 -13.38 -3.00
C PHE A 253 9.02 -12.52 -3.01
N PHE A 254 8.93 -11.29 -2.51
CA PHE A 254 10.05 -10.36 -2.54
C PHE A 254 10.22 -9.60 -1.22
N VAL A 255 11.48 -9.46 -0.80
CA VAL A 255 11.90 -8.63 0.33
C VAL A 255 13.00 -7.69 -0.16
N VAL A 256 12.76 -6.39 -0.04
CA VAL A 256 13.63 -5.33 -0.53
C VAL A 256 14.09 -4.49 0.66
N ALA A 257 15.39 -4.37 0.89
CA ALA A 257 15.92 -3.40 1.84
C ALA A 257 15.80 -1.99 1.25
N LEU A 258 15.33 -1.04 2.06
CA LEU A 258 15.12 0.34 1.65
C LEU A 258 16.27 1.21 2.18
N GLY A 259 17.07 1.74 1.26
CA GLY A 259 18.14 2.69 1.56
C GLY A 259 17.60 4.01 2.10
N ALA A 260 18.46 4.76 2.79
CA ALA A 260 18.19 6.13 3.21
C ALA A 260 18.11 7.11 2.01
N ASP A 261 18.65 6.70 0.86
CA ASP A 261 18.60 7.38 -0.44
C ASP A 261 17.35 7.01 -1.27
N GLY A 262 16.43 6.21 -0.71
CA GLY A 262 15.18 5.83 -1.36
C GLY A 262 15.34 4.70 -2.37
N ARG A 263 16.56 4.22 -2.59
CA ARG A 263 16.82 3.08 -3.46
C ARG A 263 16.51 1.77 -2.73
N GLY A 264 15.99 0.81 -3.48
CA GLY A 264 15.74 -0.54 -2.99
C GLY A 264 16.89 -1.47 -3.36
N THR A 265 17.27 -2.39 -2.46
CA THR A 265 18.13 -3.53 -2.80
C THR A 265 17.38 -4.81 -2.47
N LEU A 266 17.20 -5.68 -3.47
CA LEU A 266 16.58 -6.98 -3.26
C LEU A 266 17.42 -7.78 -2.25
N ARG A 267 16.81 -8.16 -1.13
CA ARG A 267 17.43 -8.98 -0.06
C ARG A 267 17.15 -10.44 -0.27
N ALA A 268 15.88 -10.77 -0.55
CA ALA A 268 15.45 -12.12 -0.83
C ALA A 268 14.34 -12.09 -1.88
N GLY A 269 14.35 -13.07 -2.79
CA GLY A 269 13.35 -13.13 -3.85
C GLY A 269 13.18 -14.52 -4.42
N THR A 270 11.93 -14.94 -4.53
CA THR A 270 11.54 -16.15 -5.27
C THR A 270 10.53 -15.74 -6.33
N ASN A 271 10.83 -16.03 -7.59
CA ASN A 271 10.03 -15.51 -8.71
C ASN A 271 8.70 -16.24 -8.85
N ILE A 272 8.71 -17.56 -8.62
CA ILE A 272 7.58 -18.43 -8.91
C ILE A 272 7.56 -19.54 -7.87
N GLU A 273 6.44 -19.62 -7.16
CA GLU A 273 5.96 -20.76 -6.39
C GLU A 273 4.57 -21.11 -6.95
N THR A 274 4.32 -22.41 -7.11
CA THR A 274 3.02 -22.91 -7.57
C THR A 274 2.18 -23.30 -6.36
N LEU A 275 1.05 -22.63 -6.17
CA LEU A 275 0.14 -22.83 -5.04
C LEU A 275 -1.30 -22.97 -5.55
N GLY A 276 -2.16 -23.60 -4.74
CA GLY A 276 -3.58 -23.74 -5.04
C GLY A 276 -3.87 -24.43 -6.38
N THR A 277 -5.06 -24.14 -6.91
CA THR A 277 -5.62 -24.77 -8.12
C THR A 277 -6.48 -23.76 -8.88
N ASN A 278 -6.83 -24.05 -10.13
CA ASN A 278 -7.62 -23.17 -11.00
C ASN A 278 -6.98 -21.78 -11.17
N GLY A 279 -5.65 -21.71 -11.18
CA GLY A 279 -4.91 -20.45 -11.27
C GLY A 279 -4.95 -19.59 -10.01
N ASP A 280 -5.62 -20.02 -8.93
CA ASP A 280 -5.59 -19.34 -7.64
C ASP A 280 -4.35 -19.74 -6.84
N CYS A 281 -3.54 -18.77 -6.45
CA CYS A 281 -2.36 -18.98 -5.62
C CYS A 281 -2.64 -18.85 -4.12
N ALA A 282 -3.92 -18.88 -3.71
CA ALA A 282 -4.40 -18.59 -2.35
C ALA A 282 -4.00 -17.18 -1.86
N CYS A 283 -3.56 -16.34 -2.79
CA CYS A 283 -2.93 -15.07 -2.49
C CYS A 283 -3.89 -14.17 -1.72
N ALA A 284 -5.20 -14.20 -1.99
CA ALA A 284 -6.20 -13.39 -1.28
C ALA A 284 -6.21 -13.56 0.25
N THR A 285 -5.67 -14.68 0.75
CA THR A 285 -5.54 -14.98 2.19
C THR A 285 -4.20 -14.53 2.78
N ALA A 286 -3.30 -13.99 1.95
CA ALA A 286 -1.96 -13.62 2.34
C ALA A 286 -1.97 -12.55 3.44
N ARG A 287 -1.34 -12.87 4.56
CA ARG A 287 -1.12 -11.95 5.66
C ARG A 287 0.37 -11.86 5.99
N LEU A 288 0.82 -10.65 6.27
CA LEU A 288 2.18 -10.42 6.74
C LEU A 288 2.31 -10.91 8.19
N MET A 289 3.37 -11.65 8.49
CA MET A 289 3.69 -12.12 9.84
C MET A 289 5.10 -11.65 10.23
N ARG A 290 5.24 -11.19 11.47
CA ARG A 290 6.54 -10.95 12.10
C ARG A 290 7.01 -12.26 12.72
N LEU A 291 7.94 -12.94 12.06
CA LEU A 291 8.42 -14.29 12.43
C LEU A 291 9.65 -14.25 13.34
N GLY A 292 10.12 -13.06 13.73
CA GLY A 292 11.25 -12.85 14.63
C GLY A 292 11.50 -11.35 14.81
N ARG A 293 12.55 -10.98 15.56
CA ARG A 293 12.88 -9.57 15.83
C ARG A 293 12.96 -8.74 14.53
N ASP A 294 13.70 -9.26 13.55
CA ASP A 294 13.97 -8.61 12.26
C ASP A 294 13.49 -9.44 11.06
N LEU A 295 12.75 -10.52 11.31
CA LEU A 295 12.30 -11.46 10.28
C LEU A 295 10.81 -11.28 10.04
N TYR A 296 10.45 -11.01 8.78
CA TYR A 296 9.07 -10.94 8.32
C TYR A 296 8.84 -11.93 7.19
N GLY A 297 7.62 -12.45 7.11
CA GLY A 297 7.20 -13.41 6.11
C GLY A 297 5.72 -13.30 5.80
N TRP A 298 5.24 -14.18 4.93
CA TRP A 298 3.83 -14.26 4.53
C TRP A 298 3.24 -15.57 5.01
N ALA A 299 2.04 -15.52 5.58
CA ALA A 299 1.20 -16.70 5.76
C ALA A 299 0.03 -16.66 4.78
N LEU A 300 -0.24 -17.80 4.15
CA LEU A 300 -1.33 -18.02 3.21
C LEU A 300 -2.10 -19.27 3.65
N VAL A 301 -3.39 -19.34 3.32
CA VAL A 301 -4.23 -20.53 3.53
C VAL A 301 -4.50 -21.16 2.19
N ASP A 302 -3.83 -22.29 1.92
CA ASP A 302 -4.02 -23.08 0.71
C ASP A 302 -4.92 -24.28 1.03
N GLY A 303 -5.83 -24.63 0.14
CA GLY A 303 -6.77 -25.72 0.39
C GLY A 303 -7.71 -26.01 -0.77
N THR A 304 -8.42 -27.12 -0.63
CA THR A 304 -9.42 -27.56 -1.61
C THR A 304 -10.67 -28.07 -0.91
N ILE A 305 -11.79 -28.05 -1.62
CA ILE A 305 -13.02 -28.71 -1.21
C ILE A 305 -13.30 -29.81 -2.23
N ARG A 306 -13.45 -31.05 -1.77
CA ARG A 306 -13.79 -32.21 -2.60
C ARG A 306 -14.91 -32.99 -1.93
N ASP A 307 -16.00 -33.23 -2.65
CA ASP A 307 -17.17 -33.98 -2.16
C ASP A 307 -17.72 -33.45 -0.81
N GLY A 308 -17.67 -32.13 -0.62
CA GLY A 308 -18.09 -31.46 0.61
C GLY A 308 -17.08 -31.50 1.76
N VAL A 309 -15.93 -32.18 1.58
CA VAL A 309 -14.83 -32.24 2.54
C VAL A 309 -13.80 -31.16 2.23
N THR A 310 -13.51 -30.32 3.22
CA THR A 310 -12.49 -29.26 3.14
C THR A 310 -11.17 -29.79 3.67
N ALA A 311 -10.09 -29.62 2.92
CA ALA A 311 -8.73 -29.82 3.42
C ALA A 311 -7.91 -28.57 3.12
N SER A 312 -7.44 -27.89 4.16
CA SER A 312 -6.66 -26.65 4.06
C SER A 312 -5.47 -26.66 4.99
N ARG A 313 -4.49 -25.82 4.68
CA ARG A 313 -3.24 -25.65 5.43
C ARG A 313 -2.77 -24.21 5.38
N HIS A 314 -2.21 -23.75 6.48
CA HIS A 314 -1.39 -22.56 6.53
C HIS A 314 -0.01 -22.86 5.94
N LEU A 315 0.38 -22.07 4.95
CA LEU A 315 1.71 -22.05 4.37
C LEU A 315 2.41 -20.78 4.82
N VAL A 316 3.57 -20.91 5.48
CA VAL A 316 4.37 -19.76 5.92
C VAL A 316 5.62 -19.67 5.07
N PHE A 317 5.85 -18.50 4.47
CA PHE A 317 6.99 -18.18 3.62
C PHE A 317 7.86 -17.11 4.29
N ALA A 318 9.17 -17.31 4.32
CA ALA A 318 10.10 -16.36 4.91
C ALA A 318 11.45 -16.33 4.16
N PRO A 319 12.21 -15.22 4.26
CA PRO A 319 13.58 -15.16 3.79
C PRO A 319 14.48 -16.20 4.48
N VAL A 320 15.14 -17.02 3.67
CA VAL A 320 16.25 -17.89 4.08
C VAL A 320 17.37 -17.68 3.08
N GLY A 321 18.41 -16.95 3.49
CA GLY A 321 19.43 -16.45 2.57
C GLY A 321 18.87 -15.41 1.60
N ASP A 322 19.14 -15.57 0.31
CA ASP A 322 18.70 -14.71 -0.79
C ASP A 322 17.37 -15.15 -1.42
N ARG A 323 16.73 -16.19 -0.86
CA ARG A 323 15.45 -16.73 -1.33
C ARG A 323 14.37 -16.56 -0.28
N VAL A 324 13.13 -16.49 -0.75
CA VAL A 324 11.96 -16.67 0.12
C VAL A 324 11.46 -18.09 -0.07
N VAL A 325 11.44 -18.88 1.01
CA VAL A 325 11.08 -20.30 0.96
C VAL A 325 9.93 -20.59 1.90
N GLN A 326 9.22 -21.68 1.65
CA GLN A 326 8.24 -22.18 2.61
C GLN A 326 8.97 -22.70 3.86
N VAL A 327 8.74 -22.05 4.99
CA VAL A 327 9.31 -22.37 6.30
C VAL A 327 8.34 -23.10 7.22
N ALA A 328 7.03 -23.14 6.92
CA ALA A 328 6.09 -23.98 7.65
C ALA A 328 4.94 -24.48 6.78
N SER A 329 4.39 -25.63 7.17
CA SER A 329 3.08 -26.12 6.72
C SER A 329 2.33 -26.61 7.95
N VAL A 330 1.22 -25.97 8.29
CA VAL A 330 0.39 -26.33 9.43
C VAL A 330 -1.02 -26.60 8.92
N PRO A 331 -1.66 -27.73 9.27
CA PRO A 331 -3.07 -27.92 8.94
C PRO A 331 -3.92 -26.72 9.37
N ASP A 332 -4.94 -26.36 8.60
CA ASP A 332 -6.03 -25.45 9.01
C ASP A 332 -7.25 -26.32 9.33
N VAL A 333 -7.81 -26.96 8.30
CA VAL A 333 -8.87 -27.98 8.42
C VAL A 333 -8.36 -29.29 7.82
N GLU A 334 -8.51 -30.39 8.56
CA GLU A 334 -8.13 -31.73 8.10
C GLU A 334 -9.35 -32.50 7.61
N ALA A 335 -9.17 -33.36 6.60
CA ALA A 335 -10.26 -34.06 5.93
C ALA A 335 -11.08 -34.97 6.88
N ASP A 336 -10.41 -35.52 7.89
CA ASP A 336 -10.96 -36.38 8.94
C ASP A 336 -11.42 -35.62 10.20
N ALA A 337 -11.17 -34.31 10.28
CA ALA A 337 -11.53 -33.45 11.42
C ALA A 337 -12.16 -32.12 10.96
N GLN A 338 -13.32 -32.21 10.28
CA GLN A 338 -14.01 -31.07 9.66
C GLN A 338 -14.54 -30.01 10.64
N ASP A 339 -14.70 -30.36 11.92
CA ASP A 339 -15.15 -29.46 12.98
C ASP A 339 -13.99 -28.78 13.74
N VAL A 340 -12.75 -29.17 13.44
CA VAL A 340 -11.53 -28.62 14.03
C VAL A 340 -10.87 -27.67 13.03
N ARG A 341 -10.61 -26.45 13.49
CA ARG A 341 -9.79 -25.45 12.79
C ARG A 341 -8.53 -25.18 13.58
N HIS A 342 -7.44 -24.97 12.88
CA HIS A 342 -6.18 -24.58 13.47
C HIS A 342 -5.83 -23.17 13.02
N ASP A 343 -5.70 -22.24 13.96
CA ASP A 343 -5.13 -20.92 13.71
C ASP A 343 -3.62 -20.97 13.94
N ILE A 344 -2.88 -20.05 13.30
CA ILE A 344 -1.46 -19.85 13.55
C ILE A 344 -1.15 -18.42 13.98
N ASP A 345 -0.28 -18.27 14.97
CA ASP A 345 0.27 -17.01 15.45
C ASP A 345 1.76 -17.19 15.81
N VAL A 346 2.40 -16.18 16.38
CA VAL A 346 3.79 -16.24 16.87
C VAL A 346 3.85 -15.94 18.36
N ASP A 347 4.74 -16.65 19.06
CA ASP A 347 5.06 -16.34 20.45
C ASP A 347 6.09 -15.21 20.50
N THR A 348 5.66 -14.05 20.99
CA THR A 348 6.49 -12.84 21.10
C THR A 348 7.03 -12.59 22.51
N ALA A 349 6.97 -13.60 23.39
CA ALA A 349 7.44 -13.49 24.77
C ALA A 349 8.92 -13.08 24.88
N ASP A 350 9.77 -13.56 23.97
CA ASP A 350 11.13 -13.04 23.78
C ASP A 350 11.19 -12.13 22.55
N PRO A 351 11.08 -10.79 22.70
CA PRO A 351 11.09 -9.86 21.57
C PRO A 351 12.45 -9.74 20.87
N ASN A 352 13.51 -10.32 21.44
CA ASN A 352 14.85 -10.28 20.90
C ASN A 352 15.21 -11.54 20.10
N ALA A 353 14.37 -12.58 20.14
CA ALA A 353 14.59 -13.81 19.40
C ALA A 353 14.69 -13.56 17.89
N ALA A 354 15.69 -14.19 17.25
CA ALA A 354 15.87 -14.11 15.81
C ALA A 354 14.68 -14.74 15.06
N ASN A 355 14.09 -15.78 15.64
CA ASN A 355 12.90 -16.48 15.16
C ASN A 355 11.96 -16.70 16.35
N TYR A 356 10.72 -16.25 16.23
CA TYR A 356 9.67 -16.51 17.20
C TYR A 356 9.11 -17.92 17.02
N PRO A 357 8.82 -18.67 18.10
CA PRO A 357 8.07 -19.90 17.98
C PRO A 357 6.73 -19.68 17.28
N LEU A 358 6.33 -20.59 16.40
CA LEU A 358 4.99 -20.56 15.80
C LEU A 358 4.00 -21.18 16.79
N VAL A 359 2.92 -20.47 17.09
CA VAL A 359 1.85 -20.97 17.96
C VAL A 359 0.73 -21.50 17.08
N VAL A 360 0.33 -22.76 17.29
CA VAL A 360 -0.84 -23.36 16.65
C VAL A 360 -1.94 -23.49 17.67
N ILE A 361 -3.12 -22.98 17.35
CA ILE A 361 -4.28 -22.95 18.23
C ILE A 361 -5.38 -23.78 17.57
N ALA A 362 -5.69 -24.94 18.14
CA ALA A 362 -6.82 -25.77 17.72
C ALA A 362 -8.12 -25.22 18.30
N ARG A 363 -9.15 -25.14 17.46
CA ARG A 363 -10.50 -24.70 17.82
C ARG A 363 -11.54 -25.68 17.31
N SER A 364 -12.46 -26.10 18.19
CA SER A 364 -13.68 -26.83 17.80
C SER A 364 -14.91 -26.08 18.34
N GLY A 365 -15.93 -25.93 17.50
CA GLY A 365 -17.13 -25.14 17.83
C GLY A 365 -16.81 -23.69 18.24
N GLY A 366 -15.72 -23.12 17.69
CA GLY A 366 -15.23 -21.76 17.99
C GLY A 366 -14.47 -21.61 19.32
N ARG A 367 -14.38 -22.66 20.13
CA ARG A 367 -13.63 -22.67 21.41
C ARG A 367 -12.23 -23.21 21.19
N GLU A 368 -11.24 -22.61 21.85
CA GLU A 368 -9.89 -23.14 21.91
C GLU A 368 -9.89 -24.49 22.64
N THR A 369 -9.42 -25.54 21.97
CA THR A 369 -9.32 -26.92 22.49
C THR A 369 -7.88 -27.36 22.68
N GLY A 370 -6.92 -26.66 22.05
CA GLY A 370 -5.51 -26.95 22.18
C GLY A 370 -4.64 -25.77 21.75
N ARG A 371 -3.44 -25.69 22.33
CA ARG A 371 -2.42 -24.71 21.98
C ARG A 371 -1.05 -25.36 22.06
N ARG A 372 -0.23 -25.17 21.03
CA ARG A 372 1.15 -25.66 21.00
C ARG A 372 2.08 -24.62 20.40
N ALA A 373 3.27 -24.49 20.96
CA ALA A 373 4.35 -23.70 20.39
C ALA A 373 5.33 -24.62 19.65
N ILE A 374 5.76 -24.20 18.47
CA ILE A 374 6.68 -24.92 17.60
C ILE A 374 7.92 -24.04 17.45
N ALA A 375 9.03 -24.48 18.01
CA ALA A 375 10.30 -23.78 17.86
C ALA A 375 10.78 -23.86 16.40
N PHE A 376 11.41 -22.77 15.93
CA PHE A 376 12.10 -22.77 14.64
C PHE A 376 13.36 -23.66 14.72
N ASP A 377 13.57 -24.51 13.72
CA ASP A 377 14.81 -25.27 13.58
C ASP A 377 15.79 -24.46 12.70
N PRO A 378 16.85 -23.86 13.30
CA PRO A 378 17.79 -23.03 12.55
C PRO A 378 18.68 -23.86 11.61
N VAL A 379 18.84 -25.16 11.86
CA VAL A 379 19.65 -26.04 11.01
C VAL A 379 18.85 -26.42 9.76
N ALA A 380 17.57 -26.75 9.93
CA ALA A 380 16.69 -27.05 8.81
C ALA A 380 16.15 -25.78 8.10
N GLY A 381 16.28 -24.61 8.71
CA GLY A 381 15.76 -23.35 8.19
C GLY A 381 14.24 -23.29 8.12
N ARG A 382 13.55 -24.05 8.98
CA ARG A 382 12.08 -24.21 8.95
C ARG A 382 11.51 -24.59 10.31
N TYR A 383 10.22 -24.38 10.49
CA TYR A 383 9.46 -24.98 11.57
C TYR A 383 9.22 -26.46 11.24
N PRO A 384 9.48 -27.40 12.16
CA PRO A 384 9.24 -28.81 11.92
C PRO A 384 7.75 -29.06 11.62
N ILE A 385 7.49 -29.97 10.67
CA ILE A 385 6.14 -30.38 10.31
C ILE A 385 5.52 -31.01 11.55
N VAL A 386 4.36 -30.50 11.96
CA VAL A 386 3.60 -31.14 13.02
C VAL A 386 2.55 -32.01 12.36
N ALA A 387 2.79 -33.32 12.38
CA ALA A 387 1.76 -34.29 12.01
C ALA A 387 0.56 -34.11 12.97
N GLY A 388 -0.65 -34.18 12.42
CA GLY A 388 -1.89 -34.14 13.20
C GLY A 388 -1.84 -35.15 14.35
N GLN A 389 -2.13 -34.67 15.56
CA GLN A 389 -2.43 -35.50 16.72
C GLN A 389 -3.81 -35.14 17.21
#